data_AF-A0A9E2ZSB8-F1
#
_entry.id   AF-A0A9E2ZSB8-F1
#
_cell.length_a   1.000
_cell.length_b   1.000
_cell.length_c   1.000
_cell.angle_alpha   90.00
_cell.angle_beta   90.00
_cell.angle_gamma   90.00
#
_symmetry.space_group_name_H-M   'P 1'
#
loop_
_entity.id
_entity.type
_entity.pdbx_description
1 polymer ?
#
loop_
_entity_poly.entity_id
_entity_poly.type
_entity_poly.pdbx_seq_one_letter_code
_entity_poly.pdbx_strand_id
1 'polypeptide(L)'
;MTVTEAARTTYTGKRVRRTEDPRLLAGRGQYLDDVTVPRMLEAAVLRSPHAHARIVSIDVNRAKELPGVFDVITGADLAAVAGPQPVIWYPIPDQRIAKTHALATDRVRWVGQAVAAVAAANRYIAEDALELIDVEFEPLPVAADLEAALAPDAPRLYEDWPDNVSGSLTYTAGNAAQAFAEADVVVGASFRHARAFACPLEPRGCIATWDVFSDTLDVWLSTQAPNLARDLLGEVFGLPVHKIRVRTPDLGGGFGNKFDFY
;
A
#
# COMPACT_ATOMS: atom_id res chain seq x y z
N MET A 1 -3.92 40.44 49.99
CA MET A 1 -4.28 39.71 48.75
C MET A 1 -3.60 38.36 48.80
N THR A 2 -4.32 37.32 49.19
CA THR A 2 -3.80 35.95 49.26
C THR A 2 -4.04 35.32 47.90
N VAL A 3 -2.97 35.10 47.14
CA VAL A 3 -3.05 34.32 45.89
C VAL A 3 -3.20 32.86 46.30
N THR A 4 -4.40 32.31 46.12
CA THR A 4 -4.64 30.87 46.30
C THR A 4 -3.91 30.14 45.19
N GLU A 5 -2.85 29.41 45.54
CA GLU A 5 -2.13 28.55 44.62
C GLU A 5 -3.08 27.44 44.14
N ALA A 6 -3.59 27.57 42.91
CA ALA A 6 -4.47 26.57 42.34
C ALA A 6 -3.70 25.25 42.22
N ALA A 7 -4.17 24.21 42.89
CA ALA A 7 -3.57 22.88 42.82
C ALA A 7 -3.45 22.45 41.35
N ARG A 8 -2.21 22.31 40.85
CA ARG A 8 -1.95 21.82 39.49
C ARG A 8 -2.51 20.41 39.37
N THR A 9 -3.60 20.28 38.64
CA THR A 9 -4.12 18.96 38.27
C THR A 9 -3.15 18.33 37.28
N THR A 10 -2.49 17.25 37.70
CA THR A 10 -1.67 16.42 36.81
C THR A 10 -2.54 15.30 36.24
N TYR A 11 -2.47 15.08 34.92
CA TYR A 11 -3.18 14.01 34.22
C TYR A 11 -2.28 12.80 33.91
N THR A 12 -0.96 12.96 34.02
CA THR A 12 0.02 11.88 33.81
C THR A 12 -0.25 10.69 34.76
N GLY A 13 -0.30 9.48 34.20
CA GLY A 13 -0.54 8.25 34.96
C GLY A 13 -1.99 8.03 35.42
N LYS A 14 -2.90 8.97 35.15
CA LYS A 14 -4.33 8.81 35.51
C LYS A 14 -5.11 8.13 34.40
N ARG A 15 -6.08 7.31 34.79
CA ARG A 15 -7.10 6.78 33.87
C ARG A 15 -8.09 7.90 33.54
N VAL A 16 -7.91 8.55 32.40
CA VAL A 16 -8.81 9.59 31.88
C VAL A 16 -9.63 8.98 30.73
N ARG A 17 -10.91 9.35 30.62
CA ARG A 17 -11.76 8.93 29.49
C ARG A 17 -11.34 9.66 28.23
N ARG A 18 -11.44 9.00 27.07
CA ARG A 18 -11.04 9.62 25.81
C ARG A 18 -12.06 10.66 25.38
N THR A 19 -11.59 11.70 24.72
CA THR A 19 -12.42 12.78 24.16
C THR A 19 -13.30 12.30 23.00
N GLU A 20 -12.87 11.26 22.29
CA GLU A 20 -13.53 10.72 21.10
C GLU A 20 -14.65 9.73 21.45
N ASP A 21 -14.62 9.11 22.64
CA ASP A 21 -15.55 8.03 23.03
C ASP A 21 -17.03 8.43 22.83
N PRO A 22 -17.51 9.60 23.29
CA PRO A 22 -18.94 9.91 23.21
C PRO A 22 -19.49 9.94 21.78
N ARG A 23 -18.72 10.44 20.80
CA ARG A 23 -19.17 10.48 19.40
C ARG A 23 -19.04 9.11 18.73
N LEU A 24 -17.97 8.37 19.00
CA LEU A 24 -17.75 7.05 18.40
C LEU A 24 -18.78 6.02 18.90
N LEU A 25 -19.05 5.99 20.21
CA LEU A 25 -20.03 5.08 20.82
C LEU A 25 -21.47 5.39 20.39
N ALA A 26 -21.75 6.61 19.95
CA ALA A 26 -23.05 7.03 19.44
C ALA A 26 -23.21 6.84 17.92
N GLY A 27 -22.26 6.19 17.24
CA GLY A 27 -22.28 6.02 15.78
C GLY A 27 -22.08 7.34 15.01
N ARG A 28 -21.47 8.34 15.65
CA ARG A 28 -21.14 9.66 15.04
C ARG A 28 -19.65 9.76 14.68
N GLY A 29 -19.00 8.61 14.54
CA GLY A 29 -17.73 8.54 13.81
C GLY A 29 -18.01 8.69 12.32
N GLN A 30 -17.03 9.18 11.57
CA GLN A 30 -17.06 9.18 10.12
C GLN A 30 -15.80 8.47 9.66
N TYR A 31 -15.95 7.26 9.15
CA TYR A 31 -14.89 6.47 8.51
C TYR A 31 -14.86 6.77 7.01
N LEU A 32 -13.93 6.17 6.29
CA LEU A 32 -13.79 6.47 4.85
C LEU A 32 -15.06 6.12 4.05
N ASP A 33 -15.70 5.00 4.36
CA ASP A 33 -16.91 4.52 3.68
C ASP A 33 -18.16 5.40 3.97
N ASP A 34 -18.08 6.25 5.00
CA ASP A 34 -19.12 7.23 5.34
C ASP A 34 -18.97 8.56 4.57
N VAL A 35 -17.91 8.70 3.76
CA VAL A 35 -17.64 9.92 2.98
C VAL A 35 -18.30 9.79 1.60
N THR A 36 -19.07 10.80 1.21
CA THR A 36 -19.63 10.91 -0.14
C THR A 36 -19.29 12.27 -0.73
N VAL A 37 -18.90 12.27 -2.00
CA VAL A 37 -18.63 13.49 -2.78
C VAL A 37 -19.60 13.63 -3.94
N PRO A 38 -19.90 14.85 -4.43
CA PRO A 38 -20.81 15.04 -5.56
C PRO A 38 -20.30 14.33 -6.82
N ARG A 39 -21.19 13.58 -7.49
CA ARG A 39 -20.88 12.81 -8.73
C ARG A 39 -19.79 11.75 -8.52
N MET A 40 -19.72 11.18 -7.32
CA MET A 40 -18.81 10.07 -7.01
C MET A 40 -19.04 8.89 -7.96
N LEU A 41 -17.95 8.39 -8.52
CA LEU A 41 -17.89 7.12 -9.22
C LEU A 41 -17.32 6.06 -8.27
N GLU A 42 -17.66 4.82 -8.52
CA GLU A 42 -17.11 3.67 -7.80
C GLU A 42 -16.02 3.02 -8.63
N ALA A 43 -14.95 2.60 -7.95
CA ALA A 43 -13.81 1.98 -8.61
C ALA A 43 -13.70 0.50 -8.26
N ALA A 44 -13.42 -0.33 -9.26
CA ALA A 44 -13.09 -1.74 -9.10
C ALA A 44 -11.74 -2.03 -9.76
N VAL A 45 -10.97 -2.97 -9.18
CA VAL A 45 -9.60 -3.28 -9.63
C VAL A 45 -9.52 -4.73 -10.07
N LEU A 46 -9.15 -4.95 -11.33
CA LEU A 46 -8.83 -6.29 -11.84
C LEU A 46 -7.49 -6.73 -11.28
N ARG A 47 -7.46 -7.93 -10.70
CA ARG A 47 -6.28 -8.47 -10.03
C ARG A 47 -5.83 -9.77 -10.69
N SER A 48 -4.52 -9.94 -10.77
CA SER A 48 -3.87 -11.13 -11.31
C SER A 48 -4.26 -12.39 -10.54
N PRO A 49 -4.64 -13.49 -11.23
CA PRO A 49 -4.74 -14.81 -10.62
C PRO A 49 -3.38 -15.52 -10.53
N HIS A 50 -2.33 -15.01 -11.17
CA HIS A 50 -1.02 -15.65 -11.27
C HIS A 50 -0.01 -15.10 -10.25
N ALA A 51 0.82 -16.00 -9.70
CA ALA A 51 1.93 -15.65 -8.82
C ALA A 51 3.11 -15.01 -9.56
N HIS A 52 3.36 -15.41 -10.81
CA HIS A 52 4.35 -14.81 -11.70
C HIS A 52 3.92 -15.08 -13.15
N ALA A 53 3.71 -14.02 -13.95
CA ALA A 53 3.36 -14.15 -15.36
C ALA A 53 3.68 -12.87 -16.13
N ARG A 54 4.08 -12.98 -17.40
CA ARG A 54 4.14 -11.84 -18.32
C ARG A 54 2.73 -11.49 -18.76
N ILE A 55 2.43 -10.20 -18.87
CA ILE A 55 1.20 -9.71 -19.50
C ILE A 55 1.47 -9.64 -21.00
N VAL A 56 0.83 -10.51 -21.77
CA VAL A 56 0.99 -10.55 -23.24
C VAL A 56 0.11 -9.48 -23.89
N SER A 57 -1.16 -9.42 -23.47
CA SER A 57 -2.13 -8.44 -23.97
C SER A 57 -3.23 -8.18 -22.93
N ILE A 58 -3.85 -7.00 -23.01
CA ILE A 58 -5.03 -6.60 -22.24
C ILE A 58 -6.02 -5.95 -23.20
N ASP A 59 -7.23 -6.50 -23.34
CA ASP A 59 -8.34 -5.90 -24.07
C ASP A 59 -9.40 -5.39 -23.07
N VAL A 60 -9.69 -4.09 -23.14
CA VAL A 60 -10.66 -3.38 -22.29
C VAL A 60 -11.88 -2.88 -23.05
N ASN A 61 -11.99 -3.16 -24.36
CA ASN A 61 -12.98 -2.51 -25.21
C ASN A 61 -14.41 -2.83 -24.78
N ARG A 62 -14.71 -4.10 -24.49
CA ARG A 62 -16.03 -4.54 -24.02
C ARG A 62 -16.41 -3.90 -22.68
N ALA A 63 -15.45 -3.78 -21.77
CA ALA A 63 -15.65 -3.11 -20.49
C ALA A 63 -15.95 -1.61 -20.67
N LYS A 64 -15.25 -0.93 -21.58
CA LYS A 64 -15.48 0.50 -21.90
C LYS A 64 -16.85 0.75 -22.54
N GLU A 65 -17.38 -0.20 -23.28
CA GLU A 65 -18.70 -0.10 -23.93
C GLU A 65 -19.87 -0.39 -22.97
N LEU A 66 -19.61 -0.94 -21.78
CA LEU A 66 -20.66 -1.27 -20.83
C LEU A 66 -21.36 0.00 -20.32
N PRO A 67 -22.70 0.11 -20.43
CA PRO A 67 -23.43 1.29 -19.96
C PRO A 67 -23.18 1.58 -18.47
N GLY A 68 -22.76 2.81 -18.17
CA GLY A 68 -22.45 3.25 -16.82
C GLY A 68 -20.97 3.14 -16.44
N VAL A 69 -20.13 2.53 -17.27
CA VAL A 69 -18.67 2.67 -17.18
C VAL A 69 -18.26 4.03 -17.75
N PHE A 70 -17.40 4.73 -17.02
CA PHE A 70 -16.86 6.04 -17.42
C PHE A 70 -15.45 5.91 -17.96
N ASP A 71 -14.62 5.05 -17.37
CA ASP A 71 -13.28 4.80 -17.85
C ASP A 71 -12.75 3.44 -17.38
N VAL A 72 -11.79 2.92 -18.13
CA VAL A 72 -11.01 1.72 -17.80
C VAL A 72 -9.55 2.02 -18.07
N ILE A 73 -8.73 1.96 -17.01
CA ILE A 73 -7.30 2.26 -17.05
C ILE A 73 -6.47 0.99 -16.90
N THR A 74 -5.47 0.84 -17.74
CA THR A 74 -4.47 -0.24 -17.69
C THR A 74 -3.15 0.24 -17.07
N GLY A 75 -2.22 -0.67 -16.81
CA GLY A 75 -0.86 -0.30 -16.41
C GLY A 75 -0.16 0.63 -17.41
N ALA A 76 -0.37 0.44 -18.71
CA ALA A 76 0.21 1.29 -19.74
C ALA A 76 -0.33 2.73 -19.69
N ASP A 77 -1.65 2.88 -19.51
CA ASP A 77 -2.29 4.19 -19.38
C ASP A 77 -1.77 4.93 -18.15
N LEU A 78 -1.64 4.22 -17.01
CA LEU A 78 -1.14 4.82 -15.78
C LEU A 78 0.34 5.22 -15.90
N ALA A 79 1.19 4.36 -16.46
CA ALA A 79 2.62 4.64 -16.62
C ALA A 79 2.92 5.82 -17.57
N ALA A 80 1.96 6.19 -18.43
CA ALA A 80 2.08 7.37 -19.28
C ALA A 80 1.89 8.69 -18.52
N VAL A 81 1.24 8.67 -17.35
CA VAL A 81 0.85 9.89 -16.60
C VAL A 81 1.35 9.91 -15.15
N ALA A 82 1.83 8.78 -14.63
CA ALA A 82 2.30 8.64 -13.27
C ALA A 82 3.62 7.87 -13.21
N GLY A 83 4.51 8.29 -12.32
CA GLY A 83 5.75 7.60 -12.02
C GLY A 83 5.54 6.30 -11.22
N PRO A 84 6.63 5.52 -11.02
CA PRO A 84 6.59 4.37 -10.15
C PRO A 84 6.29 4.79 -8.70
N GLN A 85 5.72 3.87 -7.93
CA GLN A 85 5.50 4.00 -6.50
C GLN A 85 6.86 4.18 -5.79
N PRO A 86 7.07 5.26 -5.03
CA PRO A 86 8.31 5.47 -4.31
C PRO A 86 8.41 4.46 -3.17
N VAL A 87 9.58 3.88 -2.98
CA VAL A 87 9.89 3.16 -1.75
C VAL A 87 10.40 4.18 -0.74
N ILE A 88 9.95 4.10 0.50
CA ILE A 88 10.34 5.04 1.57
C ILE A 88 11.20 4.39 2.65
N TRP A 89 11.24 3.05 2.66
CA TRP A 89 11.95 2.26 3.64
C TRP A 89 13.19 1.62 3.01
N TYR A 90 14.33 2.22 3.34
CA TYR A 90 15.66 1.75 2.91
C TYR A 90 16.56 1.48 4.12
N PRO A 91 16.22 0.51 4.99
CA PRO A 91 17.03 0.20 6.18
C PRO A 91 18.41 -0.39 5.86
N ILE A 92 18.63 -0.86 4.62
CA ILE A 92 19.89 -1.48 4.20
C ILE A 92 20.59 -0.55 3.18
N PRO A 93 21.87 -0.18 3.38
CA PRO A 93 22.58 0.76 2.51
C PRO A 93 22.56 0.37 1.02
N ASP A 94 22.74 -0.91 0.70
CA ASP A 94 22.81 -1.42 -0.68
C ASP A 94 21.50 -2.10 -1.12
N GLN A 95 20.37 -1.67 -0.57
CA GLN A 95 19.06 -2.23 -0.90
C GLN A 95 18.70 -1.93 -2.36
N ARG A 96 18.51 -2.98 -3.16
CA ARG A 96 17.96 -2.91 -4.51
C ARG A 96 16.46 -2.62 -4.43
N ILE A 97 16.01 -1.68 -5.26
CA ILE A 97 14.66 -1.13 -5.24
C ILE A 97 14.01 -1.43 -6.57
N ALA A 98 12.89 -2.14 -6.53
CA ALA A 98 12.13 -2.44 -7.73
C ALA A 98 11.25 -1.24 -8.11
N LYS A 99 11.30 -0.85 -9.38
CA LYS A 99 10.35 0.14 -9.93
C LYS A 99 9.01 -0.55 -10.15
N THR A 100 8.02 -0.19 -9.33
CA THR A 100 6.68 -0.80 -9.38
C THR A 100 5.64 0.28 -9.58
N HIS A 101 4.70 0.10 -10.51
CA HIS A 101 3.56 1.00 -10.69
C HIS A 101 2.34 0.45 -9.94
N ALA A 102 1.34 1.31 -9.67
CA ALA A 102 0.13 0.88 -8.96
C ALA A 102 -0.66 -0.20 -9.72
N LEU A 103 -0.57 -0.17 -11.05
CA LEU A 103 -1.05 -1.20 -11.97
C LEU A 103 0.14 -1.85 -12.68
N ALA A 104 0.14 -3.17 -12.78
CA ALA A 104 1.18 -3.93 -13.45
C ALA A 104 1.27 -3.54 -14.94
N THR A 105 2.48 -3.34 -15.43
CA THR A 105 2.75 -2.93 -16.82
C THR A 105 3.20 -4.12 -17.66
N ASP A 106 4.32 -4.73 -17.28
CA ASP A 106 5.01 -5.77 -18.07
C ASP A 106 4.67 -7.19 -17.60
N ARG A 107 4.59 -7.37 -16.29
CA ARG A 107 4.39 -8.66 -15.64
C ARG A 107 3.77 -8.50 -14.27
N VAL A 108 3.09 -9.56 -13.85
CA VAL A 108 2.58 -9.74 -12.50
C VAL A 108 3.56 -10.60 -11.70
N ARG A 109 3.79 -10.24 -10.44
CA ARG A 109 4.85 -10.75 -9.56
C ARG A 109 4.30 -11.35 -8.26
N TRP A 110 2.98 -11.29 -8.07
CA TRP A 110 2.26 -11.99 -7.00
C TRP A 110 0.77 -12.14 -7.35
N VAL A 111 0.13 -13.13 -6.73
CA VAL A 111 -1.32 -13.31 -6.82
C VAL A 111 -2.01 -12.11 -6.19
N GLY A 112 -2.95 -11.50 -6.90
CA GLY A 112 -3.68 -10.32 -6.45
C GLY A 112 -3.06 -8.98 -6.87
N GLN A 113 -1.94 -8.97 -7.60
CA GLN A 113 -1.37 -7.73 -8.15
C GLN A 113 -2.38 -7.07 -9.09
N ALA A 114 -2.58 -5.76 -8.95
CA ALA A 114 -3.53 -5.01 -9.77
C ALA A 114 -3.01 -4.88 -11.22
N VAL A 115 -3.91 -5.02 -12.19
CA VAL A 115 -3.58 -5.03 -13.63
C VAL A 115 -4.35 -3.96 -14.40
N ALA A 116 -5.62 -3.77 -14.04
CA ALA A 116 -6.48 -2.72 -14.58
C ALA A 116 -7.42 -2.19 -13.48
N ALA A 117 -7.98 -1.00 -13.69
CA ALA A 117 -9.05 -0.47 -12.84
C ALA A 117 -10.18 0.13 -13.69
N VAL A 118 -11.40 0.01 -13.19
CA VAL A 118 -12.63 0.54 -13.81
C VAL A 118 -13.19 1.61 -12.90
N ALA A 119 -13.67 2.71 -13.48
CA ALA A 119 -14.51 3.70 -12.81
C ALA A 119 -15.93 3.67 -13.41
N ALA A 120 -16.95 3.46 -12.58
CA ALA A 120 -18.34 3.35 -13.04
C ALA A 120 -19.32 4.09 -12.13
N ALA A 121 -20.56 4.25 -12.60
CA ALA A 121 -21.62 4.97 -11.88
C ALA A 121 -22.00 4.36 -10.51
N ASN A 122 -21.70 3.07 -10.30
CA ASN A 122 -21.85 2.39 -9.03
C ASN A 122 -20.97 1.13 -8.98
N ARG A 123 -20.87 0.56 -7.79
CA ARG A 123 -20.01 -0.59 -7.48
C ARG A 123 -20.37 -1.84 -8.30
N TYR A 124 -21.65 -2.12 -8.49
CA TYR A 124 -22.10 -3.31 -9.22
C TYR A 124 -21.62 -3.27 -10.67
N ILE A 125 -21.81 -2.12 -11.34
CA ILE A 125 -21.35 -1.95 -12.73
C ILE A 125 -19.81 -2.02 -12.80
N ALA A 126 -19.10 -1.43 -11.83
CA ALA A 126 -17.64 -1.49 -11.79
C ALA A 126 -17.14 -2.94 -11.68
N GLU A 127 -17.76 -3.76 -10.83
CA GLU A 127 -17.43 -5.18 -10.65
C GLU A 127 -17.79 -6.01 -11.90
N ASP A 128 -18.98 -5.83 -12.47
CA ASP A 128 -19.40 -6.52 -13.71
C ASP A 128 -18.48 -6.20 -14.90
N ALA A 129 -18.00 -4.94 -14.99
CA ALA A 129 -17.08 -4.52 -16.03
C ALA A 129 -15.72 -5.23 -15.96
N LEU A 130 -15.28 -5.68 -14.77
CA LEU A 130 -14.02 -6.43 -14.65
C LEU A 130 -14.09 -7.77 -15.40
N GLU A 131 -15.26 -8.41 -15.48
CA GLU A 131 -15.46 -9.67 -16.20
C GLU A 131 -15.42 -9.50 -17.73
N LEU A 132 -15.47 -8.26 -18.21
CA LEU A 132 -15.39 -7.91 -19.63
C LEU A 132 -13.98 -7.49 -20.07
N ILE A 133 -13.00 -7.53 -19.16
CA ILE A 133 -11.59 -7.27 -19.46
C ILE A 133 -10.90 -8.60 -19.71
N ASP A 134 -10.42 -8.79 -20.94
CA ASP A 134 -9.71 -9.99 -21.36
C ASP A 134 -8.20 -9.75 -21.21
N VAL A 135 -7.53 -10.53 -20.34
CA VAL A 135 -6.07 -10.45 -20.13
C VAL A 135 -5.41 -11.76 -20.51
N GLU A 136 -4.45 -11.69 -21.43
CA GLU A 136 -3.62 -12.82 -21.81
C GLU A 136 -2.34 -12.83 -20.97
N PHE A 137 -2.16 -13.88 -20.19
CA PHE A 137 -0.97 -14.10 -19.38
C PHE A 137 -0.12 -15.25 -19.95
N GLU A 138 1.19 -15.07 -19.90
CA GLU A 138 2.16 -16.15 -20.09
C GLU A 138 2.79 -16.47 -18.71
N PRO A 139 2.37 -17.57 -18.04
CA PRO A 139 2.90 -17.93 -16.73
C PRO A 139 4.41 -18.11 -16.74
N LEU A 140 5.06 -17.60 -15.69
CA LEU A 140 6.50 -17.70 -15.50
C LEU A 140 6.81 -18.60 -14.29
N PRO A 141 8.01 -19.20 -14.21
CA PRO A 141 8.40 -19.99 -13.05
C PRO A 141 8.34 -19.18 -11.74
N VAL A 142 7.97 -19.84 -10.64
CA VAL A 142 7.68 -19.23 -9.33
C VAL A 142 8.63 -19.76 -8.27
N ALA A 143 9.21 -18.87 -7.47
CA ALA A 143 9.84 -19.20 -6.19
C ALA A 143 8.92 -18.71 -5.04
N ALA A 144 8.29 -19.64 -4.33
CA ALA A 144 7.22 -19.32 -3.37
C ALA A 144 7.70 -19.17 -1.91
N ASP A 145 8.94 -19.56 -1.62
CA ASP A 145 9.58 -19.46 -0.31
C ASP A 145 11.01 -18.93 -0.41
N LEU A 146 11.61 -18.66 0.76
CA LEU A 146 12.92 -18.02 0.85
C LEU A 146 14.02 -18.93 0.30
N GLU A 147 13.98 -20.21 0.66
CA GLU A 147 14.97 -21.21 0.25
C GLU A 147 14.98 -21.38 -1.28
N ALA A 148 13.82 -21.52 -1.91
CA ALA A 148 13.68 -21.60 -3.36
C ALA A 148 14.10 -20.30 -4.05
N ALA A 149 13.84 -19.13 -3.45
CA ALA A 149 14.24 -17.84 -4.00
C ALA A 149 15.76 -17.60 -3.94
N LEU A 150 16.45 -18.19 -2.96
CA LEU A 150 17.90 -18.07 -2.75
C LEU A 150 18.72 -19.15 -3.48
N ALA A 151 18.07 -20.15 -4.08
CA ALA A 151 18.77 -21.19 -4.81
C ALA A 151 19.58 -20.61 -5.99
N PRO A 152 20.76 -21.18 -6.33
CA PRO A 152 21.58 -20.66 -7.43
C PRO A 152 20.88 -20.59 -8.80
N ASP A 153 19.91 -21.48 -9.01
CA ASP A 153 19.09 -21.61 -10.21
C ASP A 153 17.66 -21.06 -10.03
N ALA A 154 17.42 -20.30 -8.95
CA ALA A 154 16.12 -19.73 -8.65
C ALA A 154 15.60 -18.87 -9.82
N PRO A 155 14.31 -18.99 -10.18
CA PRO A 155 13.74 -18.10 -11.17
C PRO A 155 13.79 -16.66 -10.66
N ARG A 156 14.14 -15.75 -11.57
CA ARG A 156 14.38 -14.35 -11.22
C ARG A 156 13.08 -13.56 -11.26
N LEU A 157 12.76 -12.87 -10.15
CA LEU A 157 11.58 -12.01 -10.08
C LEU A 157 11.77 -10.70 -10.87
N TYR A 158 13.02 -10.23 -10.90
CA TYR A 158 13.49 -9.06 -11.65
C TYR A 158 14.65 -9.48 -12.53
N GLU A 159 14.45 -9.45 -13.85
CA GLU A 159 15.43 -9.92 -14.85
C GLU A 159 16.70 -9.06 -14.86
N ASP A 160 16.59 -7.79 -14.49
CA ASP A 160 17.69 -6.83 -14.41
C ASP A 160 18.54 -6.96 -13.14
N TRP A 161 18.11 -7.77 -12.18
CA TRP A 161 18.89 -8.03 -10.97
C TRP A 161 19.82 -9.25 -11.20
N PRO A 162 20.99 -9.33 -10.56
CA PRO A 162 21.86 -10.52 -10.62
C PRO A 162 21.38 -11.66 -9.70
N ASP A 163 20.54 -11.28 -8.74
CA ASP A 163 19.97 -11.97 -7.60
C ASP A 163 18.50 -11.85 -7.19
N ASN A 164 17.90 -12.78 -6.46
CA ASN A 164 16.65 -12.49 -5.73
C ASN A 164 16.89 -11.81 -4.37
N VAL A 165 18.14 -11.49 -3.99
CA VAL A 165 18.44 -10.75 -2.76
C VAL A 165 18.26 -9.25 -3.00
N SER A 166 17.34 -8.63 -2.26
CA SER A 166 17.15 -7.18 -2.30
C SER A 166 18.23 -6.45 -1.50
N GLY A 167 18.66 -6.98 -0.35
CA GLY A 167 19.73 -6.37 0.44
C GLY A 167 20.35 -7.36 1.43
N SER A 168 21.59 -7.09 1.83
CA SER A 168 22.31 -7.84 2.85
C SER A 168 22.93 -6.87 3.86
N LEU A 169 22.84 -7.20 5.15
CA LEU A 169 23.38 -6.38 6.22
C LEU A 169 24.12 -7.25 7.22
N THR A 170 25.37 -6.90 7.48
CA THR A 170 26.22 -7.57 8.47
C THR A 170 26.42 -6.67 9.67
N TYR A 171 25.97 -7.11 10.85
CA TYR A 171 26.25 -6.44 12.12
C TYR A 171 27.48 -7.08 12.76
N THR A 172 28.48 -6.25 13.09
CA THR A 172 29.69 -6.70 13.79
C THR A 172 29.80 -5.97 15.12
N ALA A 173 29.93 -6.72 16.21
CA ALA A 173 30.18 -6.19 17.55
C ALA A 173 31.18 -7.09 18.26
N GLY A 174 32.33 -6.53 18.66
CA GLY A 174 33.40 -7.30 19.30
C GLY A 174 33.97 -8.41 18.41
N ASN A 175 34.58 -9.42 19.05
CA ASN A 175 35.12 -10.61 18.39
C ASN A 175 34.24 -11.83 18.68
N ALA A 176 33.21 -12.04 17.86
CA ALA A 176 32.28 -13.15 18.02
C ALA A 176 32.99 -14.52 17.96
N ALA A 177 33.98 -14.69 17.07
CA ALA A 177 34.71 -15.95 16.93
C ALA A 177 35.46 -16.33 18.21
N GLN A 178 36.13 -15.37 18.84
CA GLN A 178 36.77 -15.59 20.14
C GLN A 178 35.75 -15.91 21.23
N ALA A 179 34.65 -15.14 21.30
CA ALA A 179 33.61 -15.37 22.30
C ALA A 179 32.99 -16.78 22.19
N PHE A 180 32.79 -17.30 20.98
CA PHE A 180 32.34 -18.69 20.78
C PHE A 180 33.40 -19.72 21.17
N ALA A 181 34.69 -19.45 20.92
CA ALA A 181 35.79 -20.37 21.26
C ALA A 181 36.05 -20.47 22.77
N GLU A 182 35.80 -19.39 23.51
CA GLU A 182 36.03 -19.30 24.96
C GLU A 182 34.78 -19.64 25.80
N ALA A 183 33.62 -19.86 25.16
CA ALA A 183 32.36 -20.12 25.87
C ALA A 183 32.32 -21.52 26.50
N ASP A 184 31.90 -21.61 27.76
CA ASP A 184 31.65 -22.88 28.44
C ASP A 184 30.50 -23.68 27.80
N VAL A 185 29.51 -22.98 27.24
CA VAL A 185 28.32 -23.57 26.60
C VAL A 185 27.92 -22.76 25.37
N VAL A 186 27.65 -23.46 24.27
CA VAL A 186 27.10 -22.89 23.04
C VAL A 186 25.75 -23.56 22.74
N VAL A 187 24.71 -22.75 22.52
CA VAL A 187 23.37 -23.24 22.18
C VAL A 187 22.95 -22.68 20.82
N GLY A 188 22.42 -23.55 19.96
CA GLY A 188 21.87 -23.17 18.66
C GLY A 188 20.39 -23.56 18.55
N ALA A 189 19.60 -22.69 17.93
CA ALA A 189 18.19 -22.96 17.62
C ALA A 189 17.81 -22.26 16.30
N SER A 190 16.88 -22.88 15.56
CA SER A 190 16.30 -22.31 14.35
C SER A 190 14.85 -21.94 14.62
N PHE A 191 14.47 -20.71 14.29
CA PHE A 191 13.14 -20.18 14.50
C PHE A 191 12.52 -19.79 13.16
N ARG A 192 11.23 -20.08 12.99
CA ARG A 192 10.43 -19.63 11.85
C ARG A 192 9.21 -18.89 12.37
N HIS A 193 9.00 -17.68 11.87
CA HIS A 193 7.80 -16.89 12.14
C HIS A 193 6.88 -16.96 10.93
N ALA A 194 5.59 -17.19 11.17
CA ALA A 194 4.59 -17.15 10.12
C ALA A 194 4.38 -15.70 9.64
N ARG A 195 3.88 -15.55 8.41
CA ARG A 195 3.40 -14.26 7.91
C ARG A 195 2.16 -13.86 8.74
N ALA A 196 2.21 -12.67 9.33
CA ALA A 196 1.09 -12.08 10.05
C ALA A 196 0.53 -10.89 9.26
N PHE A 197 -0.77 -10.68 9.35
CA PHE A 197 -1.45 -9.50 8.83
C PHE A 197 -2.27 -8.90 9.97
N ALA A 198 -2.23 -7.58 10.15
CA ALA A 198 -2.83 -6.99 11.35
C ALA A 198 -4.37 -6.89 11.34
N CYS A 199 -5.02 -7.24 10.22
CA CYS A 199 -6.48 -7.38 10.11
C CYS A 199 -7.30 -6.23 10.75
N PRO A 200 -7.09 -4.95 10.37
CA PRO A 200 -7.97 -3.88 10.82
C PRO A 200 -9.41 -4.15 10.37
N LEU A 201 -10.39 -3.83 11.22
CA LEU A 201 -11.80 -4.05 10.91
C LEU A 201 -12.27 -3.16 9.74
N GLU A 202 -11.75 -1.93 9.65
CA GLU A 202 -11.96 -1.07 8.49
C GLU A 202 -10.92 -1.43 7.40
N PRO A 203 -11.36 -1.83 6.19
CA PRO A 203 -10.48 -2.04 5.06
C PRO A 203 -9.71 -0.77 4.64
N ARG A 204 -8.74 -0.92 3.73
CA ARG A 204 -8.15 0.23 3.04
C ARG A 204 -9.12 0.74 1.99
N GLY A 205 -9.09 2.05 1.73
CA GLY A 205 -9.78 2.68 0.61
C GLY A 205 -9.21 4.07 0.31
N CYS A 206 -9.68 4.65 -0.77
CA CYS A 206 -9.34 5.99 -1.22
C CYS A 206 -10.55 6.63 -1.90
N ILE A 207 -10.81 7.90 -1.61
CA ILE A 207 -11.72 8.74 -2.40
C ILE A 207 -10.90 9.94 -2.86
N ALA A 208 -10.94 10.25 -4.15
CA ALA A 208 -10.21 11.36 -4.72
C ALA A 208 -11.14 12.25 -5.55
N THR A 209 -10.91 13.56 -5.47
CA THR A 209 -11.56 14.55 -6.32
C THR A 209 -10.51 15.47 -6.93
N TRP A 210 -10.68 15.80 -8.20
CA TRP A 210 -9.88 16.78 -8.90
C TRP A 210 -10.70 18.04 -9.18
N ASP A 211 -10.20 19.19 -8.74
CA ASP A 211 -10.79 20.49 -9.09
C ASP A 211 -10.08 21.07 -10.32
N VAL A 212 -10.80 21.07 -11.44
CA VAL A 212 -10.33 21.58 -12.74
C VAL A 212 -10.10 23.09 -12.77
N PHE A 213 -10.63 23.85 -11.81
CA PHE A 213 -10.44 25.32 -11.78
C PHE A 213 -9.19 25.72 -11.01
N SER A 214 -8.82 24.95 -9.99
CA SER A 214 -7.67 25.25 -9.13
C SER A 214 -6.48 24.31 -9.36
N ASP A 215 -6.64 23.29 -10.21
CA ASP A 215 -5.70 22.19 -10.41
C ASP A 215 -5.27 21.56 -9.08
N THR A 216 -6.25 21.25 -8.23
CA THR A 216 -6.00 20.65 -6.91
C THR A 216 -6.59 19.26 -6.79
N LEU A 217 -5.84 18.41 -6.10
CA LEU A 217 -6.21 17.05 -5.75
C LEU A 217 -6.60 17.01 -4.26
N ASP A 218 -7.85 16.68 -3.96
CA ASP A 218 -8.32 16.40 -2.60
C ASP A 218 -8.55 14.89 -2.47
N VAL A 219 -7.92 14.27 -1.47
CA VAL A 219 -7.93 12.82 -1.27
C VAL A 219 -8.32 12.50 0.16
N TRP A 220 -9.37 11.70 0.33
CA TRP A 220 -9.67 11.05 1.59
C TRP A 220 -8.99 9.68 1.60
N LEU A 221 -8.14 9.46 2.60
CA LEU A 221 -7.36 8.24 2.75
C LEU A 221 -7.50 7.68 4.15
N SER A 222 -7.73 6.37 4.24
CA SER A 222 -7.58 5.59 5.47
C SER A 222 -6.08 5.33 5.70
N THR A 223 -5.36 6.31 6.27
CA THR A 223 -3.89 6.29 6.43
C THR A 223 -3.44 6.73 7.83
N GLN A 224 -2.30 6.23 8.27
CA GLN A 224 -1.61 6.65 9.49
C GLN A 224 -0.63 7.81 9.25
N ALA A 225 -0.35 8.16 8.00
CA ALA A 225 0.69 9.12 7.62
C ALA A 225 0.21 10.07 6.51
N PRO A 226 -0.81 10.93 6.76
CA PRO A 226 -1.41 11.77 5.71
C PRO A 226 -0.43 12.74 5.04
N ASN A 227 0.51 13.31 5.79
CA ASN A 227 1.52 14.21 5.23
C ASN A 227 2.50 13.47 4.30
N LEU A 228 2.89 12.25 4.69
CA LEU A 228 3.75 11.42 3.85
C LEU A 228 3.02 11.00 2.57
N ALA A 229 1.76 10.55 2.69
CA ALA A 229 0.94 10.22 1.53
C ALA A 229 0.80 11.40 0.56
N ARG A 230 0.59 12.63 1.06
CA ARG A 230 0.54 13.84 0.25
C ARG A 230 1.85 14.06 -0.54
N ASP A 231 2.99 13.90 0.13
CA ASP A 231 4.30 14.12 -0.50
C ASP A 231 4.58 13.06 -1.58
N LEU A 232 4.23 11.79 -1.30
CA LEU A 232 4.37 10.68 -2.26
C LEU A 232 3.41 10.78 -3.45
N LEU A 233 2.17 11.25 -3.24
CA LEU A 233 1.26 11.58 -4.34
C LEU A 233 1.86 12.68 -5.24
N GLY A 234 2.54 13.67 -4.64
CA GLY A 234 3.24 14.71 -5.37
C GLY A 234 4.37 14.17 -6.25
N GLU A 235 5.15 13.22 -5.71
CA GLU A 235 6.22 12.54 -6.45
C GLU A 235 5.65 11.69 -7.61
N VAL A 236 4.63 10.86 -7.35
CA VAL A 236 4.04 9.96 -8.34
C VAL A 236 3.39 10.72 -9.49
N PHE A 237 2.59 11.75 -9.19
CA PHE A 237 1.83 12.47 -10.21
C PHE A 237 2.56 13.72 -10.74
N GLY A 238 3.76 14.01 -10.25
CA GLY A 238 4.49 15.24 -10.60
C GLY A 238 3.76 16.52 -10.18
N LEU A 239 2.93 16.44 -9.14
CA LEU A 239 2.11 17.56 -8.66
C LEU A 239 2.82 18.33 -7.54
N PRO A 240 2.77 19.68 -7.55
CA PRO A 240 3.26 20.46 -6.42
C PRO A 240 2.49 20.10 -5.14
N VAL A 241 3.21 19.81 -4.06
CA VAL A 241 2.63 19.36 -2.78
C VAL A 241 1.53 20.28 -2.24
N HIS A 242 1.62 21.59 -2.46
CA HIS A 242 0.60 22.57 -2.02
C HIS A 242 -0.72 22.48 -2.81
N LYS A 243 -0.75 21.76 -3.93
CA LYS A 243 -1.94 21.45 -4.72
C LYS A 243 -2.63 20.16 -4.27
N ILE A 244 -2.03 19.42 -3.33
CA ILE A 244 -2.57 18.16 -2.83
C ILE A 244 -3.03 18.35 -1.39
N ARG A 245 -4.27 17.94 -1.13
CA ARG A 245 -4.84 17.84 0.21
C ARG A 245 -5.15 16.39 0.51
N VAL A 246 -4.60 15.88 1.61
CA VAL A 246 -4.97 14.56 2.14
C VAL A 246 -5.76 14.74 3.43
N ARG A 247 -6.91 14.08 3.50
CA ARG A 247 -7.84 14.07 4.63
C ARG A 247 -7.93 12.67 5.18
N THR A 248 -7.74 12.53 6.48
CA THR A 248 -7.93 11.25 7.18
C THR A 248 -9.19 11.36 8.03
N PRO A 249 -10.28 10.66 7.66
CA PRO A 249 -11.44 10.50 8.53
C PRO A 249 -11.08 9.69 9.78
N ASP A 250 -12.06 9.30 10.61
CA ASP A 250 -11.81 8.32 11.66
C ASP A 250 -11.18 7.05 11.07
N LEU A 251 -10.21 6.48 11.78
CA LEU A 251 -9.41 5.35 11.31
C LEU A 251 -9.78 4.09 12.10
N GLY A 252 -10.34 3.08 11.43
CA GLY A 252 -10.76 1.81 12.02
C GLY A 252 -9.62 0.81 12.21
N GLY A 253 -8.48 1.30 12.72
CA GLY A 253 -7.26 0.52 12.92
C GLY A 253 -6.32 0.52 11.71
N GLY A 254 -5.04 0.29 11.98
CA GLY A 254 -3.99 0.27 10.97
C GLY A 254 -2.83 -0.66 11.34
N PHE A 255 -2.31 -0.53 12.56
CA PHE A 255 -1.27 -1.41 13.13
C PHE A 255 0.03 -1.49 12.29
N GLY A 256 0.35 -0.41 11.57
CA GLY A 256 1.46 -0.34 10.62
C GLY A 256 1.00 -0.53 9.18
N ASN A 257 -0.02 -1.36 8.95
CA ASN A 257 -0.52 -1.70 7.63
C ASN A 257 -1.15 -0.54 6.87
N LYS A 258 -1.37 0.63 7.48
CA LYS A 258 -1.91 1.84 6.82
C LYS A 258 -0.92 3.00 6.88
N PHE A 259 0.33 2.73 7.26
CA PHE A 259 1.44 3.67 7.15
C PHE A 259 2.00 3.70 5.72
N ASP A 260 2.21 2.52 5.15
CA ASP A 260 2.81 2.37 3.81
C ASP A 260 1.88 2.85 2.70
N PHE A 261 2.49 3.49 1.69
CA PHE A 261 1.85 3.97 0.48
C PHE A 261 1.72 2.82 -0.53
N TYR A 262 0.53 2.63 -1.10
CA TYR A 262 0.20 1.54 -2.01
C TYR A 262 -0.84 2.01 -3.02
#